data_AF-A0A1G7R0E5-F1
#
_entry.id   AF-A0A1G7R0E5-F1
#
_cell.length_a   1.000
_cell.length_b   1.000
_cell.length_c   1.000
_cell.angle_alpha   90.00
_cell.angle_beta   90.00
_cell.angle_gamma   90.00
#
_symmetry.space_group_name_H-M   'P 1'
#
loop_
_entity.id
_entity.type
_entity.pdbx_description
1 polymer ?
#
loop_
_entity_poly.entity_id
_entity_poly.type
_entity_poly.pdbx_seq_one_letter_code
_entity_poly.pdbx_strand_id
1 'polypeptide(L)'
;MACFWLKQVCHGKGNGGVNEGYRGDDWEEFYEFTGTKLQEFPLPPSLPLPLGREMDKLAQQLSRLEPSETAYAAAPVPDALKKARGEHRHMRARMITLQEELDWQVYGSYGLLSEKETAQLKASDTDAVPEIKLGERAFEIVLARKVAAGEAETAWFTRHGSTPITEIPTHWPDWYRDIVQARIDVIEKRRDIALIERPECKRRWATVPWEKREAEALRNWLLDRCENPDIWFALRDGMKQPRALTVNQLADKFRDDADMQSVAQLYATDHLGKRDLTLAQVLEQVVADQHVPYLAALRYKDSGLRKRAEWEHVWELQREEDRTGQRLDIPVPPKYGSGDFRKTSYWSQRGKLDVPKERFISYPDASPDSDPTLLLGWAGWDHKDQAQAIVNTVNDRVEQSGWGADKLTPLLAGLQELMPWVKQWHSEYDDEWGGSPAEEYEAYLNAQRATHQLSEDDLRKWRPAASTRGRRAAKKG
;
A
#
# COMPACT_ATOMS: atom_id res chain seq x y z
N MET A 1 29.90 12.25 -2.90
CA MET A 1 30.50 12.50 -4.23
C MET A 1 29.55 12.23 -5.40
N ALA A 2 29.07 10.99 -5.60
CA ALA A 2 28.19 10.66 -6.73
C ALA A 2 26.92 11.52 -6.79
N CYS A 3 26.24 11.71 -5.66
CA CYS A 3 25.07 12.59 -5.57
C CYS A 3 25.39 14.03 -5.98
N PHE A 4 26.49 14.60 -5.46
CA PHE A 4 26.94 15.95 -5.84
C PHE A 4 27.14 16.07 -7.35
N TRP A 5 27.93 15.17 -7.95
CA TRP A 5 28.22 15.21 -9.38
C TRP A 5 26.97 15.06 -10.24
N LEU A 6 26.10 14.09 -9.91
CA LEU A 6 24.85 13.87 -10.63
C LEU A 6 23.96 15.10 -10.60
N LYS A 7 23.91 15.83 -9.47
CA LYS A 7 23.15 17.09 -9.37
C LYS A 7 23.74 18.23 -10.20
N GLN A 8 25.04 18.19 -10.54
CA GLN A 8 25.65 19.19 -11.43
C GLN A 8 25.36 18.93 -12.91
N VAL A 9 25.21 17.66 -13.32
CA VAL A 9 25.13 17.28 -14.74
C VAL A 9 23.76 16.79 -15.19
N CYS A 10 22.88 16.44 -14.26
CA CYS A 10 21.51 15.99 -14.52
C CYS A 10 20.49 17.10 -14.24
N HIS A 11 19.28 16.93 -14.79
CA HIS A 11 18.23 17.94 -14.73
C HIS A 11 17.43 17.86 -13.43
N GLY A 12 17.33 18.99 -12.71
CA GLY A 12 16.42 19.17 -11.58
C GLY A 12 14.97 19.33 -12.06
N LYS A 13 14.06 18.51 -11.54
CA LYS A 13 12.61 18.54 -11.87
C LYS A 13 11.83 19.48 -10.92
N GLY A 14 12.52 20.28 -10.11
CA GLY A 14 11.94 21.18 -9.13
C GLY A 14 11.49 20.49 -7.84
N ASN A 15 10.85 21.26 -6.96
CA ASN A 15 10.37 20.82 -5.65
C ASN A 15 8.88 20.44 -5.75
N GLY A 16 8.56 19.17 -5.49
CA GLY A 16 7.22 18.59 -5.67
C GLY A 16 6.58 18.15 -4.36
N GLY A 17 6.05 19.10 -3.60
CA GLY A 17 5.04 18.85 -2.56
C GLY A 17 3.68 19.38 -3.02
N VAL A 18 2.59 18.63 -2.80
CA VAL A 18 1.21 18.94 -3.23
C VAL A 18 0.60 20.17 -2.51
N ASN A 19 1.41 21.13 -2.06
CA ASN A 19 0.97 22.43 -1.54
C ASN A 19 1.92 23.51 -2.09
N GLU A 20 1.56 24.04 -3.25
CA GLU A 20 2.21 25.18 -3.88
C GLU A 20 2.16 26.40 -2.94
N GLY A 21 3.33 26.83 -2.45
CA GLY A 21 3.48 28.03 -1.63
C GLY A 21 4.84 28.18 -0.94
N TYR A 22 5.47 27.06 -0.56
CA TYR A 22 6.83 27.04 -0.01
C TYR A 22 7.79 26.40 -1.02
N ARG A 23 8.85 27.12 -1.43
CA ARG A 23 10.05 26.46 -1.96
C ARG A 23 10.70 25.74 -0.77
N GLY A 24 10.50 24.43 -0.68
CA GLY A 24 11.19 23.60 0.33
C GLY A 24 12.71 23.66 0.17
N ASP A 25 13.44 23.20 1.18
CA ASP A 25 14.91 23.16 1.19
C ASP A 25 15.47 22.54 -0.11
N ASP A 26 16.65 22.96 -0.57
CA ASP A 26 17.29 22.47 -1.81
C ASP A 26 17.47 20.93 -1.84
N TRP A 27 17.53 20.31 -0.67
CA TRP A 27 17.63 18.85 -0.59
C TRP A 27 16.30 18.16 -0.92
N GLU A 28 15.16 18.86 -0.99
CA GLU A 28 13.86 18.31 -1.40
C GLU A 28 13.70 18.19 -2.93
N GLU A 29 14.57 18.82 -3.72
CA GLU A 29 14.46 18.84 -5.17
C GLU A 29 14.53 17.42 -5.77
N PHE A 30 13.62 17.14 -6.71
CA PHE A 30 13.60 15.89 -7.47
C PHE A 30 14.56 15.98 -8.65
N TYR A 31 15.34 14.93 -8.90
CA TYR A 31 16.28 14.87 -10.02
C TYR A 31 15.96 13.70 -10.94
N GLU A 32 16.13 13.92 -12.24
CA GLU A 32 16.14 12.86 -13.25
C GLU A 32 17.58 12.45 -13.54
N PHE A 33 18.00 11.28 -13.01
CA PHE A 33 19.33 10.74 -13.28
C PHE A 33 19.29 9.84 -14.52
N THR A 34 19.83 10.33 -15.64
CA THR A 34 19.84 9.60 -16.91
C THR A 34 21.06 8.68 -17.02
N GLY A 35 20.87 7.51 -17.64
CA GLY A 35 21.95 6.53 -17.85
C GLY A 35 23.10 7.08 -18.70
N THR A 36 22.80 7.91 -19.71
CA THR A 36 23.81 8.56 -20.56
C THR A 36 24.72 9.46 -19.74
N LYS A 37 24.15 10.26 -18.81
CA LYS A 37 24.99 11.06 -17.90
C LYS A 37 25.76 10.17 -16.94
N LEU A 38 25.15 9.13 -16.39
CA LEU A 38 25.84 8.24 -15.45
C LEU A 38 27.09 7.56 -16.05
N GLN A 39 27.10 7.28 -17.37
CA GLN A 39 28.28 6.71 -18.05
C GLN A 39 29.51 7.62 -18.01
N GLU A 40 29.31 8.93 -17.91
CA GLU A 40 30.39 9.93 -17.82
C GLU A 40 30.87 10.13 -16.37
N PHE A 41 30.34 9.38 -15.39
CA PHE A 41 30.68 9.55 -13.98
C PHE A 41 32.17 9.21 -13.74
N PRO A 42 32.99 10.17 -13.29
CA PRO A 42 34.43 9.94 -13.11
C PRO A 42 34.67 9.03 -11.92
N LEU A 43 35.16 7.81 -12.17
CA LEU A 43 35.54 6.89 -11.11
C LEU A 43 36.98 7.16 -10.63
N PRO A 44 37.25 7.09 -9.31
CA PRO A 44 38.60 7.22 -8.80
C PRO A 44 39.41 5.95 -9.14
N PRO A 45 40.76 6.04 -9.20
CA PRO A 45 41.62 4.88 -9.50
C PRO A 45 41.47 3.72 -8.50
N SER A 46 41.11 4.03 -7.25
CA SER A 46 40.92 3.05 -6.18
C SER A 46 39.52 3.19 -5.58
N LEU A 47 38.76 2.09 -5.64
CA LEU A 47 37.40 2.01 -5.12
C LEU A 47 37.39 1.40 -3.71
N PRO A 48 36.57 1.91 -2.78
CA PRO A 48 36.41 1.38 -1.42
C PRO A 48 35.57 0.09 -1.39
N LEU A 49 35.99 -0.94 -2.15
CA LEU A 49 35.25 -2.19 -2.34
C LEU A 49 34.87 -2.92 -1.04
N PRO A 50 35.73 -2.99 0.01
CA PRO A 50 35.35 -3.65 1.26
C PRO A 50 34.12 -3.03 1.92
N LEU A 51 34.07 -1.70 2.03
CA LEU A 51 32.92 -0.98 2.60
C LEU A 51 31.67 -1.14 1.74
N GLY A 52 31.81 -1.06 0.42
CA GLY A 52 30.69 -1.26 -0.50
C GLY A 52 30.07 -2.66 -0.38
N ARG A 53 30.89 -3.70 -0.28
CA ARG A 53 30.42 -5.09 -0.09
C ARG A 53 29.75 -5.30 1.25
N GLU A 54 30.29 -4.74 2.32
CA GLU A 54 29.66 -4.87 3.65
C GLU A 54 28.33 -4.11 3.71
N MET A 55 28.23 -2.93 3.09
CA MET A 55 27.00 -2.17 3.01
C MET A 55 25.91 -2.90 2.21
N ASP A 56 26.27 -3.57 1.12
CA ASP A 56 25.35 -4.42 0.34
C ASP A 56 24.87 -5.63 1.16
N LYS A 57 25.79 -6.33 1.82
CA LYS A 57 25.44 -7.45 2.72
C LYS A 57 24.48 -7.01 3.83
N LEU A 58 24.75 -5.88 4.49
CA LEU A 58 23.86 -5.35 5.53
C LEU A 58 22.50 -4.94 4.96
N ALA A 59 22.44 -4.37 3.75
CA ALA A 59 21.18 -4.02 3.11
C ALA A 59 20.32 -5.27 2.83
N GLN A 60 20.94 -6.35 2.34
CA GLN A 60 20.24 -7.64 2.14
C GLN A 60 19.77 -8.24 3.47
N GLN A 61 20.60 -8.19 4.52
CA GLN A 61 20.21 -8.68 5.84
C GLN A 61 19.07 -7.84 6.44
N LEU A 62 19.12 -6.51 6.30
CA LEU A 62 18.08 -5.59 6.77
C LEU A 62 16.74 -5.90 6.11
N SER A 63 16.72 -6.18 4.79
CA SER A 63 15.50 -6.49 4.06
C SER A 63 14.76 -7.72 4.60
N ARG A 64 15.50 -8.73 5.11
CA ARG A 64 14.92 -9.95 5.71
C ARG A 64 14.31 -9.71 7.09
N LEU A 65 14.59 -8.55 7.70
CA LEU A 65 14.05 -8.14 8.99
C LEU A 65 12.84 -7.21 8.85
N GLU A 66 12.40 -6.92 7.62
CA GLU A 66 11.18 -6.13 7.43
C GLU A 66 9.97 -6.85 8.02
N PRO A 67 9.02 -6.12 8.64
CA PRO A 67 7.83 -6.74 9.23
C PRO A 67 7.07 -7.65 8.26
N SER A 68 7.00 -7.28 6.97
CA SER A 68 6.36 -8.07 5.93
C SER A 68 7.03 -9.43 5.73
N GLU A 69 8.36 -9.48 5.72
CA GLU A 69 9.12 -10.72 5.57
C GLU A 69 8.97 -11.62 6.80
N THR A 70 8.98 -11.01 7.99
CA THR A 70 8.77 -11.76 9.24
C THR A 70 7.37 -12.35 9.32
N ALA A 71 6.34 -11.61 8.86
CA ALA A 71 4.97 -12.05 8.82
C ALA A 71 4.72 -13.11 7.73
N TYR A 72 5.42 -13.01 6.60
CA TYR A 72 5.33 -14.01 5.55
C TYR A 72 5.93 -15.36 5.98
N ALA A 73 7.06 -15.34 6.70
CA ALA A 73 7.76 -16.55 7.11
C ALA A 73 7.00 -17.37 8.17
N ALA A 74 6.29 -16.71 9.08
CA ALA A 74 5.52 -17.36 10.14
C ALA A 74 4.46 -16.39 10.71
N ALA A 75 3.48 -16.93 11.45
CA ALA A 75 2.53 -16.11 12.18
C ALA A 75 3.27 -15.08 13.07
N PRO A 76 2.98 -13.77 12.93
CA PRO A 76 3.63 -12.74 13.74
C PRO A 76 3.40 -12.96 15.24
N VAL A 77 4.49 -12.98 16.00
CA VAL A 77 4.44 -13.02 17.48
C VAL A 77 5.19 -11.82 18.07
N PRO A 78 4.74 -11.27 19.22
CA PRO A 78 5.29 -10.03 19.77
C PRO A 78 6.82 -10.03 19.97
N ASP A 79 7.36 -11.13 20.53
CA ASP A 79 8.79 -11.23 20.80
C ASP A 79 9.64 -11.32 19.53
N ALA A 80 9.14 -11.98 18.48
CA ALA A 80 9.82 -12.06 17.20
C ALA A 80 9.87 -10.71 16.49
N LEU A 81 8.75 -9.96 16.48
CA LEU A 81 8.69 -8.62 15.91
C LEU A 81 9.58 -7.64 16.67
N LYS A 82 9.56 -7.69 18.01
CA LYS A 82 10.43 -6.87 18.86
C LYS A 82 11.91 -7.16 18.62
N LYS A 83 12.28 -8.45 18.48
CA LYS A 83 13.64 -8.87 18.13
C LYS A 83 14.04 -8.36 16.75
N ALA A 84 13.20 -8.58 15.73
CA ALA A 84 13.44 -8.12 14.36
C ALA A 84 13.59 -6.60 14.30
N ARG A 85 12.76 -5.84 15.03
CA ARG A 85 12.87 -4.38 15.17
C ARG A 85 14.21 -3.95 15.77
N GLY A 86 14.66 -4.64 16.82
CA GLY A 86 15.94 -4.38 17.47
C GLY A 86 17.12 -4.63 16.54
N GLU A 87 17.14 -5.79 15.88
CA GLU A 87 18.17 -6.15 14.89
C GLU A 87 18.16 -5.20 13.69
N HIS A 88 16.98 -4.87 13.15
CA HIS A 88 16.85 -3.91 12.05
C HIS A 88 17.41 -2.54 12.46
N ARG A 89 17.10 -2.06 13.67
CA ARG A 89 17.64 -0.79 14.19
C ARG A 89 19.17 -0.82 14.26
N HIS A 90 19.75 -1.91 14.77
CA HIS A 90 21.19 -2.11 14.86
C HIS A 90 21.85 -2.14 13.47
N MET A 91 21.36 -2.98 12.54
CA MET A 91 21.89 -3.04 11.17
C MET A 91 21.79 -1.70 10.47
N ARG A 92 20.67 -0.99 10.59
CA ARG A 92 20.51 0.32 9.97
C ARG A 92 21.48 1.35 10.55
N ALA A 93 21.70 1.36 11.87
CA ALA A 93 22.70 2.23 12.49
C ALA A 93 24.12 1.91 12.01
N ARG A 94 24.45 0.61 11.89
CA ARG A 94 25.72 0.18 11.30
C ARG A 94 25.88 0.65 9.85
N MET A 95 24.84 0.55 9.03
CA MET A 95 24.88 1.05 7.65
C MET A 95 25.08 2.57 7.58
N ILE A 96 24.49 3.34 8.51
CA ILE A 96 24.74 4.79 8.62
C ILE A 96 26.22 5.05 8.94
N THR A 97 26.75 4.35 9.95
CA THR A 97 28.17 4.43 10.32
C THR A 97 29.09 4.15 9.13
N LEU A 98 28.85 3.04 8.43
CA LEU A 98 29.66 2.66 7.26
C LEU A 98 29.54 3.66 6.11
N GLN A 99 28.36 4.25 5.90
CA GLN A 99 28.18 5.29 4.89
C GLN A 99 29.02 6.54 5.20
N GLU A 100 29.13 6.94 6.48
CA GLU A 100 29.99 8.06 6.84
C GLU A 100 31.47 7.73 6.61
N GLU A 101 31.95 6.56 7.06
CA GLU A 101 33.34 6.15 6.79
C GLU A 101 33.63 6.03 5.28
N LEU A 102 32.64 5.55 4.51
CA LEU A 102 32.71 5.46 3.06
C LEU A 102 32.84 6.83 2.41
N ASP A 103 32.07 7.82 2.82
CA ASP A 103 32.12 9.17 2.24
C ASP A 103 33.52 9.79 2.43
N TRP A 104 34.08 9.73 3.64
CA TRP A 104 35.44 10.24 3.92
C TRP A 104 36.52 9.46 3.18
N GLN A 105 36.37 8.14 3.02
CA GLN A 105 37.27 7.36 2.16
C GLN A 105 37.19 7.78 0.70
N VAL A 106 35.98 8.02 0.19
CA VAL A 106 35.76 8.46 -1.19
C VAL A 106 36.41 9.82 -1.41
N TYR A 107 36.34 10.76 -0.46
CA TYR A 107 36.99 12.06 -0.62
C TYR A 107 38.52 11.94 -0.79
N GLY A 108 39.16 11.05 -0.03
CA GLY A 108 40.57 10.70 -0.24
C GLY A 108 40.83 10.07 -1.61
N SER A 109 40.01 9.11 -2.04
CA SER A 109 40.15 8.44 -3.35
C SER A 109 40.04 9.39 -4.55
N TYR A 110 39.30 10.49 -4.43
CA TYR A 110 39.19 11.54 -5.46
C TYR A 110 40.28 12.61 -5.35
N GLY A 111 41.21 12.50 -4.39
CA GLY A 111 42.27 13.48 -4.17
C GLY A 111 41.80 14.79 -3.55
N LEU A 112 40.60 14.83 -2.97
CA LEU A 112 40.11 16.01 -2.23
C LEU A 112 40.79 16.15 -0.88
N LEU A 113 41.29 15.06 -0.32
CA LEU A 113 42.03 15.02 0.93
C LEU A 113 43.43 14.49 0.65
N SER A 114 44.45 15.10 1.26
CA SER A 114 45.79 14.53 1.29
C SER A 114 45.80 13.17 1.99
N GLU A 115 46.85 12.37 1.79
CA GLU A 115 46.98 11.08 2.47
C GLU A 115 46.93 11.22 4.00
N LYS A 116 47.56 12.27 4.53
CA LYS A 116 47.56 12.58 5.97
C LYS A 116 46.17 12.95 6.47
N GLU A 117 45.46 13.84 5.76
CA GLU A 117 44.07 14.19 6.12
C GLU A 117 43.17 12.96 6.06
N THR A 118 43.29 12.15 5.00
CA THR A 118 42.50 10.92 4.83
C THR A 118 42.73 9.94 5.98
N ALA A 119 43.98 9.76 6.43
CA ALA A 119 44.30 8.91 7.57
C ALA A 119 43.75 9.45 8.90
N GLN A 120 43.72 10.78 9.07
CA GLN A 120 43.18 11.43 10.27
C GLN A 120 41.64 11.40 10.33
N LEU A 121 40.98 11.50 9.18
CA LEU A 121 39.52 11.67 9.06
C LEU A 121 38.77 10.35 8.96
N LYS A 122 39.46 9.22 9.05
CA LYS A 122 38.87 7.88 8.95
C LYS A 122 39.24 7.04 10.16
N ALA A 123 38.34 6.13 10.52
CA ALA A 123 38.70 5.08 11.46
C ALA A 123 39.71 4.11 10.83
N SER A 124 40.75 3.76 11.60
CA SER A 124 41.72 2.72 11.21
C SER A 124 41.11 1.33 11.18
N ASP A 125 40.14 1.08 12.07
CA ASP A 125 39.32 -0.12 12.11
C ASP A 125 37.85 0.31 12.01
N THR A 126 37.23 -0.05 10.89
CA THR A 126 35.83 0.29 10.65
C THR A 126 34.89 -0.50 11.57
N ASP A 127 35.27 -1.70 12.02
CA ASP A 127 34.46 -2.54 12.91
C ASP A 127 34.40 -2.02 14.34
N ALA A 128 35.43 -1.28 14.78
CA ALA A 128 35.44 -0.60 16.06
C ALA A 128 34.62 0.71 16.09
N VAL A 129 34.15 1.21 14.94
CA VAL A 129 33.40 2.47 14.88
C VAL A 129 32.04 2.33 15.56
N PRO A 130 31.70 3.22 16.52
CA PRO A 130 30.41 3.16 17.19
C PRO A 130 29.25 3.38 16.22
N GLU A 131 28.07 2.90 16.61
CA GLU A 131 26.83 3.20 15.91
C GLU A 131 26.54 4.69 15.95
N ILE A 132 26.25 5.27 14.78
CA ILE A 132 25.87 6.67 14.62
C ILE A 132 24.36 6.77 14.43
N LYS A 133 23.70 7.60 15.23
CA LYS A 133 22.28 7.92 15.08
C LYS A 133 22.09 9.09 14.12
N LEU A 134 20.87 9.22 13.59
CA LEU A 134 20.50 10.43 12.86
C LEU A 134 20.60 11.64 13.80
N GLY A 135 21.32 12.67 13.35
CA GLY A 135 21.65 13.87 14.10
C GLY A 135 23.11 13.92 14.52
N GLU A 136 23.76 12.76 14.63
CA GLU A 136 25.12 12.65 15.14
C GLU A 136 26.17 12.69 14.02
N ARG A 137 25.77 12.67 12.74
CA ARG A 137 26.73 12.75 11.63
C ARG A 137 27.39 14.12 11.58
N ALA A 138 28.66 14.18 11.16
CA ALA A 138 29.46 15.41 11.18
C ALA A 138 28.76 16.61 10.49
N PHE A 139 28.18 16.40 9.30
CA PHE A 139 27.43 17.48 8.63
C PHE A 139 26.13 17.86 9.33
N GLU A 140 25.44 16.92 9.99
CA GLU A 140 24.23 17.21 10.77
C GLU A 140 24.58 18.05 12.00
N ILE A 141 25.73 17.80 12.63
CA ILE A 141 26.23 18.61 13.73
C ILE A 141 26.55 20.03 13.25
N VAL A 142 27.27 20.18 12.12
CA VAL A 142 27.54 21.49 11.52
C VAL A 142 26.24 22.22 11.16
N LEU A 143 25.27 21.52 10.56
CA LEU A 143 23.97 22.07 10.23
C LEU A 143 23.20 22.52 11.49
N ALA A 144 23.18 21.69 12.53
CA ALA A 144 22.52 22.01 13.80
C ALA A 144 23.14 23.24 14.47
N ARG A 145 24.48 23.36 14.44
CA ARG A 145 25.19 24.55 14.94
C ARG A 145 24.79 25.82 14.18
N LYS A 146 24.72 25.76 12.85
CA LYS A 146 24.28 26.89 12.02
C LYS A 146 22.82 27.28 12.31
N VAL A 147 21.94 26.30 12.49
CA VAL A 147 20.54 26.56 12.89
C VAL A 147 20.49 27.22 14.26
N ALA A 148 21.24 26.72 15.24
CA ALA A 148 21.29 27.29 16.59
C ALA A 148 21.86 28.73 16.60
N ALA A 149 22.80 29.04 15.71
CA ALA A 149 23.35 30.38 15.51
C ALA A 149 22.45 31.30 14.67
N GLY A 150 21.34 30.81 14.11
CA GLY A 150 20.47 31.58 13.21
C GLY A 150 21.05 31.81 11.81
N GLU A 151 22.09 31.07 11.43
CA GLU A 151 22.78 31.15 10.14
C GLU A 151 22.14 30.27 9.06
N ALA A 152 21.24 29.36 9.44
CA ALA A 152 20.50 28.50 8.53
C ALA A 152 19.08 28.21 9.06
N GLU A 153 18.14 28.05 8.14
CA GLU A 153 16.80 27.52 8.41
C GLU A 153 16.65 26.23 7.57
N THR A 154 16.12 25.16 8.17
CA THR A 154 15.97 23.88 7.47
C THR A 154 14.88 23.00 8.09
N ALA A 155 14.17 22.26 7.24
CA ALA A 155 13.23 21.21 7.63
C ALA A 155 13.90 19.82 7.81
N TRP A 156 15.22 19.72 7.60
CA TRP A 156 15.97 18.46 7.60
C TRP A 156 15.69 17.57 8.81
N PHE A 157 15.80 18.15 10.02
CA PHE A 157 15.65 17.41 11.27
C PHE A 157 14.23 16.86 11.45
N THR A 158 13.22 17.73 11.28
CA THR A 158 11.81 17.35 11.42
C THR A 158 11.37 16.36 10.35
N ARG A 159 11.77 16.56 9.09
CA ARG A 159 11.36 15.69 7.97
C ARG A 159 11.91 14.28 8.09
N HIS A 160 13.13 14.13 8.61
CA HIS A 160 13.83 12.86 8.67
C HIS A 160 13.81 12.20 10.05
N GLY A 161 13.15 12.82 11.05
CA GLY A 161 13.17 12.34 12.43
C GLY A 161 14.57 12.30 13.03
N SER A 162 15.43 13.24 12.59
CA SER A 162 16.81 13.40 13.06
C SER A 162 16.82 14.41 14.22
N THR A 163 17.53 14.11 15.31
CA THR A 163 17.61 15.02 16.45
C THR A 163 18.71 16.05 16.20
N PRO A 164 18.44 17.36 16.26
CA PRO A 164 19.49 18.37 16.11
C PRO A 164 20.46 18.30 17.30
N ILE A 165 21.72 17.98 17.03
CA ILE A 165 22.79 17.83 18.02
C ILE A 165 23.92 18.80 17.67
N THR A 166 24.26 19.71 18.59
CA THR A 166 25.32 20.71 18.37
C THR A 166 26.68 20.29 18.95
N GLU A 167 26.68 19.36 19.90
CA GLU A 167 27.88 18.88 20.60
C GLU A 167 28.24 17.47 20.16
N ILE A 168 29.53 17.15 20.09
CA ILE A 168 29.97 15.79 19.78
C ILE A 168 29.50 14.85 20.90
N PRO A 169 28.79 13.75 20.57
CA PRO A 169 28.28 12.83 21.58
C PRO A 169 29.37 12.26 22.50
N THR A 170 29.16 12.40 23.81
CA THR A 170 30.12 11.98 24.85
C THR A 170 30.21 10.47 25.04
N HIS A 171 29.22 9.71 24.54
CA HIS A 171 29.17 8.25 24.66
C HIS A 171 30.10 7.53 23.68
N TRP A 172 30.64 8.22 22.68
CA TRP A 172 31.64 7.67 21.77
C TRP A 172 33.01 7.61 22.44
N PRO A 173 33.87 6.66 22.05
CA PRO A 173 35.24 6.63 22.54
C PRO A 173 36.02 7.87 22.06
N ASP A 174 37.01 8.29 22.86
CA ASP A 174 37.79 9.52 22.66
C ASP A 174 38.36 9.62 21.24
N TRP A 175 38.96 8.54 20.75
CA TRP A 175 39.54 8.48 19.40
C TRP A 175 38.52 8.77 18.29
N TYR A 176 37.24 8.38 18.46
CA TYR A 176 36.22 8.62 17.46
C TYR A 176 35.68 10.06 17.56
N ARG A 177 35.60 10.60 18.78
CA ARG A 177 35.28 12.02 18.98
C ARG A 177 36.33 12.91 18.31
N ASP A 178 37.61 12.55 18.39
CA ASP A 178 38.71 13.27 17.72
C ASP A 178 38.56 13.23 16.19
N ILE A 179 38.20 12.07 15.61
CA ILE A 179 37.92 11.95 14.18
C ILE A 179 36.74 12.84 13.77
N VAL A 180 35.63 12.80 14.50
CA VAL A 180 34.44 13.61 14.18
C VAL A 180 34.73 15.10 14.36
N GLN A 181 35.51 15.50 15.36
CA GLN A 181 35.96 16.88 15.50
C GLN A 181 36.81 17.30 14.30
N ALA A 182 37.76 16.48 13.85
CA ALA A 182 38.55 16.77 12.66
C ALA A 182 37.68 16.88 11.40
N ARG A 183 36.64 16.04 11.26
CA ARG A 183 35.66 16.11 10.17
C ARG A 183 34.88 17.42 10.17
N ILE A 184 34.37 17.82 11.34
CA ILE A 184 33.67 19.09 11.53
C ILE A 184 34.58 20.26 11.16
N ASP A 185 35.80 20.28 11.69
CA ASP A 185 36.82 21.29 11.39
C ASP A 185 37.08 21.43 9.89
N VAL A 186 37.19 20.30 9.18
CA VAL A 186 37.39 20.29 7.73
C VAL A 186 36.17 20.83 7.00
N ILE A 187 34.95 20.44 7.40
CA ILE A 187 33.70 20.98 6.81
C ILE A 187 33.61 22.51 7.00
N GLU A 188 33.99 23.02 8.18
CA GLU A 188 33.90 24.45 8.49
C GLU A 188 34.99 25.28 7.78
N LYS A 189 36.20 24.74 7.62
CA LYS A 189 37.36 25.47 7.08
C LYS A 189 37.51 25.34 5.57
N ARG A 190 37.09 24.22 4.97
CA ARG A 190 37.35 23.90 3.56
C ARG A 190 36.08 23.96 2.72
N ARG A 191 35.99 25.00 1.88
CA ARG A 191 34.81 25.28 1.05
C ARG A 191 34.45 24.15 0.07
N ASP A 192 35.45 23.47 -0.49
CA ASP A 192 35.28 22.34 -1.39
C ASP A 192 34.63 21.13 -0.70
N ILE A 193 35.04 20.80 0.53
CA ILE A 193 34.40 19.76 1.34
C ILE A 193 33.02 20.21 1.84
N ALA A 194 32.89 21.47 2.26
CA ALA A 194 31.61 22.04 2.69
C ALA A 194 30.52 21.97 1.62
N LEU A 195 30.88 21.98 0.33
CA LEU A 195 29.94 21.84 -0.79
C LEU A 195 29.35 20.44 -0.90
N ILE A 196 30.14 19.41 -0.63
CA ILE A 196 29.73 18.00 -0.79
C ILE A 196 29.18 17.38 0.50
N GLU A 197 29.42 18.01 1.64
CA GLU A 197 28.82 17.66 2.93
C GLU A 197 27.50 18.40 3.21
N ARG A 198 26.93 19.09 2.22
CA ARG A 198 25.59 19.67 2.38
C ARG A 198 24.50 18.60 2.40
N PRO A 199 23.34 18.86 3.04
CA PRO A 199 22.22 17.93 3.09
C PRO A 199 21.80 17.39 1.71
N GLU A 200 21.88 18.21 0.67
CA GLU A 200 21.56 17.84 -0.71
C GLU A 200 22.40 16.68 -1.24
N CYS A 201 23.62 16.52 -0.74
CA CYS A 201 24.60 15.57 -1.23
C CYS A 201 24.68 14.30 -0.38
N LYS A 202 24.02 14.29 0.79
CA LYS A 202 24.08 13.20 1.77
C LYS A 202 22.86 12.29 1.70
N ARG A 203 23.05 11.02 2.08
CA ARG A 203 21.94 10.06 2.16
C ARG A 203 21.00 10.48 3.30
N ARG A 204 19.71 10.65 2.99
CA ARG A 204 18.69 11.10 3.95
C ARG A 204 18.30 10.04 4.98
N TRP A 205 18.40 8.76 4.61
CA TRP A 205 17.95 7.61 5.42
C TRP A 205 16.46 7.66 5.84
N ALA A 206 15.65 8.45 5.14
CA ALA A 206 14.21 8.51 5.35
C ALA A 206 13.57 7.14 5.14
N THR A 207 12.72 6.71 6.07
CA THR A 207 11.93 5.48 5.92
C THR A 207 10.55 5.69 6.54
N VAL A 208 9.58 4.88 6.13
CA VAL A 208 8.27 4.82 6.77
C VAL A 208 8.48 4.35 8.22
N PRO A 209 7.86 5.02 9.23
CA PRO A 209 7.97 4.60 10.63
C PRO A 209 7.71 3.10 10.80
N TRP A 210 8.46 2.47 11.71
CA TRP A 210 8.37 1.02 11.94
C TRP A 210 6.94 0.60 12.24
N GLU A 211 6.25 1.34 13.09
CA GLU A 211 4.87 1.08 13.52
C GLU A 211 3.89 1.04 12.35
N LYS A 212 4.12 1.85 11.30
CA LYS A 212 3.26 1.83 10.11
C LYS A 212 3.54 0.61 9.24
N ARG A 213 4.82 0.25 9.05
CA ARG A 213 5.21 -0.95 8.29
C ARG A 213 4.76 -2.23 9.00
N GLU A 214 4.86 -2.26 10.33
CA GLU A 214 4.36 -3.34 11.17
C GLU A 214 2.84 -3.46 11.07
N ALA A 215 2.10 -2.35 11.22
CA ALA A 215 0.65 -2.34 11.04
C ALA A 215 0.22 -2.86 9.67
N GLU A 216 0.90 -2.44 8.60
CA GLU A 216 0.63 -2.91 7.24
C GLU A 216 0.92 -4.40 7.08
N ALA A 217 2.04 -4.90 7.61
CA ALA A 217 2.40 -6.31 7.56
C ALA A 217 1.38 -7.19 8.32
N LEU A 218 1.01 -6.82 9.54
CA LEU A 218 0.00 -7.56 10.32
C LEU A 218 -1.36 -7.54 9.63
N ARG A 219 -1.73 -6.38 9.09
CA ARG A 219 -2.98 -6.23 8.36
C ARG A 219 -3.02 -7.10 7.11
N ASN A 220 -1.96 -7.10 6.31
CA ASN A 220 -1.84 -7.94 5.12
C ASN A 220 -1.85 -9.43 5.48
N TRP A 221 -1.19 -9.82 6.57
CA TRP A 221 -1.23 -11.20 7.05
C TRP A 221 -2.65 -11.68 7.41
N LEU A 222 -3.42 -10.85 8.14
CA LEU A 222 -4.83 -11.16 8.47
C LEU A 222 -5.69 -11.27 7.22
N LEU A 223 -5.46 -10.34 6.30
CA LEU A 223 -6.09 -10.27 5.00
C LEU A 223 -5.79 -11.53 4.17
N ASP A 224 -4.55 -12.01 4.12
CA ASP A 224 -4.12 -13.15 3.31
C ASP A 224 -4.83 -14.44 3.76
N ARG A 225 -5.01 -14.61 5.07
CA ARG A 225 -5.81 -15.73 5.60
C ARG A 225 -7.28 -15.62 5.23
N CYS A 226 -7.84 -14.41 5.25
CA CYS A 226 -9.23 -14.18 4.85
C CYS A 226 -9.49 -14.45 3.36
N GLU A 227 -8.46 -14.49 2.51
CA GLU A 227 -8.58 -14.84 1.09
C GLU A 227 -8.50 -16.35 0.81
N ASN A 228 -8.33 -17.20 1.82
CA ASN A 228 -8.28 -18.64 1.60
C ASN A 228 -9.54 -19.12 0.83
N PRO A 229 -9.39 -19.69 -0.38
CA PRO A 229 -10.53 -20.08 -1.22
C PRO A 229 -11.53 -20.98 -0.50
N ASP A 230 -11.08 -21.90 0.36
CA ASP A 230 -11.97 -22.85 1.06
C ASP A 230 -12.98 -22.18 2.00
N ILE A 231 -12.69 -20.94 2.43
CA ILE A 231 -13.62 -20.12 3.21
C ILE A 231 -14.80 -19.68 2.35
N TRP A 232 -14.60 -19.47 1.07
CA TRP A 232 -15.55 -18.84 0.16
C TRP A 232 -16.37 -19.84 -0.65
N PHE A 233 -16.20 -21.14 -0.40
CA PHE A 233 -17.05 -22.19 -0.94
C PHE A 233 -17.70 -23.03 0.17
N ALA A 234 -18.84 -23.63 -0.13
CA ALA A 234 -19.52 -24.62 0.72
C ALA A 234 -20.19 -25.69 -0.14
N LEU A 235 -20.48 -26.84 0.46
CA LEU A 235 -21.35 -27.84 -0.16
C LEU A 235 -22.81 -27.40 -0.02
N ARG A 236 -23.49 -27.20 -1.15
CA ARG A 236 -24.93 -26.96 -1.26
C ARG A 236 -25.50 -28.00 -2.23
N ASP A 237 -26.50 -28.75 -1.78
CA ASP A 237 -27.11 -29.85 -2.55
C ASP A 237 -26.10 -30.87 -3.11
N GLY A 238 -25.05 -31.14 -2.34
CA GLY A 238 -23.98 -32.07 -2.72
C GLY A 238 -22.89 -31.50 -3.65
N MET A 239 -23.02 -30.24 -4.09
CA MET A 239 -22.06 -29.58 -4.98
C MET A 239 -21.31 -28.43 -4.28
N LYS A 240 -20.04 -28.23 -4.64
CA LYS A 240 -19.25 -27.09 -4.16
C LYS A 240 -19.74 -25.82 -4.83
N GLN A 241 -20.26 -24.88 -4.06
CA GLN A 241 -20.76 -23.60 -4.55
C GLN A 241 -20.16 -22.42 -3.78
N PRO A 242 -20.03 -21.25 -4.42
CA PRO A 242 -19.56 -20.04 -3.75
C PRO A 242 -20.56 -19.58 -2.70
N ARG A 243 -20.05 -19.00 -1.62
CA ARG A 243 -20.85 -18.44 -0.53
C ARG A 243 -20.36 -17.06 -0.13
N ALA A 244 -21.31 -16.14 0.05
CA ALA A 244 -21.04 -14.86 0.71
C ALA A 244 -21.09 -15.05 2.24
N LEU A 245 -20.25 -14.33 2.97
CA LEU A 245 -20.15 -14.36 4.42
C LEU A 245 -20.22 -12.94 4.99
N THR A 246 -20.96 -12.75 6.07
CA THR A 246 -20.86 -11.50 6.85
C THR A 246 -19.49 -11.43 7.55
N VAL A 247 -19.07 -10.25 8.00
CA VAL A 247 -17.81 -10.12 8.75
C VAL A 247 -17.82 -10.98 10.02
N ASN A 248 -18.95 -11.08 10.73
CA ASN A 248 -19.05 -11.96 11.90
C ASN A 248 -18.90 -13.44 11.49
N GLN A 249 -19.58 -13.88 10.41
CA GLN A 249 -19.46 -15.25 9.92
C GLN A 249 -18.03 -15.57 9.44
N LEU A 250 -17.34 -14.60 8.83
CA LEU A 250 -15.93 -14.73 8.45
C LEU A 250 -15.05 -14.87 9.70
N ALA A 251 -15.26 -14.05 10.73
CA ALA A 251 -14.55 -14.17 11.99
C ALA A 251 -14.77 -15.53 12.66
N ASP A 252 -15.99 -16.06 12.60
CA ASP A 252 -16.33 -17.38 13.14
C ASP A 252 -15.55 -18.52 12.46
N LYS A 253 -15.13 -18.37 11.19
CA LYS A 253 -14.25 -19.36 10.53
C LYS A 253 -12.88 -19.48 11.18
N PHE A 254 -12.46 -18.47 11.93
CA PHE A 254 -11.18 -18.40 12.61
C PHE A 254 -11.31 -18.43 14.14
N ARG A 255 -12.47 -18.83 14.67
CA ARG A 255 -12.70 -18.88 16.12
C ARG A 255 -11.64 -19.71 16.84
N ASP A 256 -11.29 -20.85 16.27
CA ASP A 256 -10.32 -21.81 16.84
C ASP A 256 -8.90 -21.65 16.25
N ASP A 257 -8.67 -20.63 15.42
CA ASP A 257 -7.36 -20.33 14.82
C ASP A 257 -6.54 -19.45 15.77
N ALA A 258 -5.70 -20.09 16.58
CA ALA A 258 -4.88 -19.42 17.59
C ALA A 258 -3.96 -18.33 17.01
N ASP A 259 -3.41 -18.54 15.81
CA ASP A 259 -2.54 -17.57 15.15
C ASP A 259 -3.36 -16.35 14.70
N MET A 260 -4.54 -16.57 14.10
CA MET A 260 -5.44 -15.50 13.71
C MET A 260 -5.87 -14.63 14.90
N GLN A 261 -6.24 -15.27 16.02
CA GLN A 261 -6.63 -14.57 17.25
C GLN A 261 -5.46 -13.75 17.81
N SER A 262 -4.27 -14.34 17.87
CA SER A 262 -3.06 -13.69 18.38
C SER A 262 -2.67 -12.46 17.56
N VAL A 263 -2.63 -12.59 16.23
CA VAL A 263 -2.25 -11.48 15.32
C VAL A 263 -3.30 -10.38 15.31
N ALA A 264 -4.59 -10.74 15.35
CA ALA A 264 -5.67 -9.76 15.45
C ALA A 264 -5.59 -8.97 16.76
N GLN A 265 -5.32 -9.65 17.89
CA GLN A 265 -5.13 -9.01 19.18
C GLN A 265 -3.92 -8.08 19.22
N LEU A 266 -2.82 -8.48 18.58
CA LEU A 266 -1.63 -7.66 18.43
C LEU A 266 -1.94 -6.39 17.63
N TYR A 267 -2.56 -6.54 16.46
CA TYR A 267 -2.97 -5.41 15.62
C TYR A 267 -3.93 -4.45 16.36
N ALA A 268 -4.90 -5.00 17.09
CA ALA A 268 -5.86 -4.23 17.88
C ALA A 268 -5.18 -3.43 19.01
N THR A 269 -4.23 -4.04 19.70
CA THR A 269 -3.51 -3.43 20.83
C THR A 269 -2.55 -2.35 20.35
N ASP A 270 -1.69 -2.69 19.39
CA ASP A 270 -0.50 -1.88 19.07
C ASP A 270 -0.76 -0.86 17.96
N HIS A 271 -1.79 -1.07 17.13
CA HIS A 271 -2.04 -0.21 15.96
C HIS A 271 -3.45 0.40 15.92
N LEU A 272 -4.44 -0.21 16.58
CA LEU A 272 -5.76 0.41 16.76
C LEU A 272 -5.93 1.09 18.12
N GLY A 273 -5.06 0.81 19.09
CA GLY A 273 -5.15 1.32 20.45
C GLY A 273 -6.40 0.85 21.20
N LYS A 274 -6.97 -0.29 20.82
CA LYS A 274 -8.23 -0.84 21.35
C LYS A 274 -8.06 -2.33 21.66
N ARG A 275 -7.71 -2.64 22.91
CA ARG A 275 -7.35 -4.01 23.34
C ARG A 275 -8.55 -4.96 23.40
N ASP A 276 -9.74 -4.42 23.62
CA ASP A 276 -10.95 -5.22 23.87
C ASP A 276 -11.76 -5.49 22.58
N LEU A 277 -11.18 -5.27 21.40
CA LEU A 277 -11.86 -5.59 20.14
C LEU A 277 -11.97 -7.08 19.95
N THR A 278 -13.17 -7.55 19.60
CA THR A 278 -13.37 -8.92 19.13
C THR A 278 -12.72 -9.12 17.76
N LEU A 279 -12.45 -10.37 17.38
CA LEU A 279 -11.92 -10.68 16.05
C LEU A 279 -12.79 -10.07 14.93
N ALA A 280 -14.11 -10.16 15.04
CA ALA A 280 -15.01 -9.57 14.05
C ALA A 280 -14.85 -8.04 13.93
N GLN A 281 -14.69 -7.33 15.05
CA GLN A 281 -14.45 -5.89 15.03
C GLN A 281 -13.08 -5.53 14.45
N VAL A 282 -12.06 -6.35 14.68
CA VAL A 282 -10.75 -6.19 14.04
C VAL A 282 -10.89 -6.40 12.53
N LEU A 283 -11.54 -7.49 12.11
CA LEU A 283 -11.74 -7.77 10.69
C LEU A 283 -12.56 -6.70 9.99
N GLU A 284 -13.56 -6.11 10.64
CA GLU A 284 -14.31 -4.97 10.09
C GLU A 284 -13.40 -3.80 9.73
N GLN A 285 -12.42 -3.46 10.59
CA GLN A 285 -11.43 -2.42 10.29
C GLN A 285 -10.46 -2.85 9.19
N VAL A 286 -10.01 -4.11 9.24
CA VAL A 286 -9.05 -4.67 8.30
C VAL A 286 -9.63 -4.77 6.89
N VAL A 287 -10.91 -5.09 6.71
CA VAL A 287 -11.52 -5.20 5.37
C VAL A 287 -12.07 -3.89 4.82
N ALA A 288 -12.26 -2.84 5.64
CA ALA A 288 -13.03 -1.63 5.31
C ALA A 288 -12.66 -0.91 4.00
N ASP A 289 -11.40 -1.01 3.56
CA ASP A 289 -10.93 -0.43 2.29
C ASP A 289 -10.40 -1.49 1.28
N GLN A 290 -10.59 -2.78 1.57
CA GLN A 290 -10.15 -3.92 0.76
C GLN A 290 -11.28 -4.55 -0.04
N HIS A 291 -12.45 -3.92 -0.03
CA HIS A 291 -13.62 -4.37 -0.76
C HIS A 291 -14.17 -3.29 -1.69
N VAL A 292 -14.80 -3.73 -2.78
CA VAL A 292 -15.56 -2.85 -3.66
C VAL A 292 -16.96 -3.44 -3.89
N PRO A 293 -18.03 -2.62 -3.90
CA PRO A 293 -19.39 -3.11 -4.15
C PRO A 293 -19.55 -3.83 -5.49
N TYR A 294 -20.32 -4.93 -5.51
CA TYR A 294 -20.64 -5.68 -6.73
C TYR A 294 -21.34 -4.82 -7.81
N LEU A 295 -22.28 -3.97 -7.40
CA LEU A 295 -23.14 -3.20 -8.30
C LEU A 295 -22.56 -1.81 -8.65
N ALA A 296 -22.59 -1.41 -9.94
CA ALA A 296 -22.08 -0.09 -10.38
C ALA A 296 -22.63 1.07 -9.56
N ALA A 297 -23.94 1.06 -9.34
CA ALA A 297 -24.65 2.15 -8.70
C ALA A 297 -24.18 2.37 -7.24
N LEU A 298 -23.59 1.35 -6.61
CA LEU A 298 -22.98 1.39 -5.27
C LEU A 298 -21.49 1.79 -5.31
N ARG A 299 -20.81 1.63 -6.46
CA ARG A 299 -19.41 2.01 -6.67
C ARG A 299 -19.24 3.46 -7.11
N TYR A 300 -19.99 3.86 -8.13
CA TYR A 300 -19.82 5.14 -8.83
C TYR A 300 -20.87 6.18 -8.45
N LYS A 301 -20.51 7.44 -8.62
CA LYS A 301 -21.44 8.57 -8.76
C LYS A 301 -21.93 8.64 -10.21
N ASP A 302 -22.87 9.54 -10.49
CA ASP A 302 -23.44 9.70 -11.83
C ASP A 302 -22.39 10.01 -12.91
N SER A 303 -21.31 10.73 -12.58
CA SER A 303 -20.21 10.94 -13.52
C SER A 303 -19.48 9.64 -13.88
N GLY A 304 -19.23 8.77 -12.91
CA GLY A 304 -18.64 7.46 -13.15
C GLY A 304 -19.58 6.51 -13.88
N LEU A 305 -20.88 6.53 -13.60
CA LEU A 305 -21.86 5.72 -14.33
C LEU A 305 -21.95 6.10 -15.81
N ARG A 306 -21.84 7.38 -16.16
CA ARG A 306 -21.76 7.82 -17.56
C ARG A 306 -20.51 7.28 -18.26
N LYS A 307 -19.34 7.37 -17.60
CA LYS A 307 -18.10 6.77 -18.11
C LYS A 307 -18.25 5.26 -18.28
N ARG A 308 -18.85 4.57 -17.31
CA ARG A 308 -19.09 3.12 -17.40
C ARG A 308 -19.93 2.76 -18.62
N ALA A 309 -20.98 3.51 -18.92
CA ALA A 309 -21.79 3.27 -20.11
C ALA A 309 -20.97 3.43 -21.41
N GLU A 310 -20.07 4.42 -21.48
CA GLU A 310 -19.14 4.57 -22.61
C GLU A 310 -18.16 3.39 -22.71
N TRP A 311 -17.64 2.91 -21.57
CA TRP A 311 -16.80 1.70 -21.52
C TRP A 311 -17.54 0.44 -21.97
N GLU A 312 -18.78 0.23 -21.50
CA GLU A 312 -19.61 -0.91 -21.90
C GLU A 312 -19.92 -0.89 -23.40
N HIS A 313 -20.14 0.29 -23.98
CA HIS A 313 -20.30 0.45 -25.43
C HIS A 313 -19.02 0.11 -26.20
N VAL A 314 -17.85 0.58 -25.74
CA VAL A 314 -16.55 0.22 -26.31
C VAL A 314 -16.31 -1.29 -26.26
N TRP A 315 -16.61 -1.95 -25.14
CA TRP A 315 -16.49 -3.41 -25.04
C TRP A 315 -17.42 -4.15 -25.99
N GLU A 316 -18.63 -3.65 -26.23
CA GLU A 316 -19.54 -4.27 -27.22
C GLU A 316 -19.01 -4.15 -28.64
N LEU A 317 -18.47 -2.98 -29.01
CA LEU A 317 -17.82 -2.81 -30.31
C LEU A 317 -16.60 -3.74 -30.45
N GLN A 318 -15.82 -3.93 -29.38
CA GLN A 318 -14.68 -4.86 -29.40
C GLN A 318 -15.15 -6.30 -29.61
N ARG A 319 -16.22 -6.72 -28.92
CA ARG A 319 -16.83 -8.04 -29.12
C ARG A 319 -17.39 -8.21 -30.54
N GLU A 320 -17.96 -7.17 -31.13
CA GLU A 320 -18.46 -7.20 -32.51
C GLU A 320 -17.31 -7.31 -33.52
N GLU A 321 -16.23 -6.55 -33.32
CA GLU A 321 -14.99 -6.65 -34.11
C GLU A 321 -14.40 -8.07 -34.02
N ASP A 322 -14.31 -8.66 -32.82
CA ASP A 322 -13.84 -10.04 -32.62
C ASP A 322 -14.74 -11.08 -33.31
N ARG A 323 -16.07 -10.91 -33.23
CA ARG A 323 -17.05 -11.83 -33.82
C ARG A 323 -17.06 -11.78 -35.35
N THR A 324 -16.91 -10.59 -35.93
CA THR A 324 -17.03 -10.36 -37.38
C THR A 324 -15.68 -10.37 -38.09
N GLY A 325 -14.58 -10.19 -37.36
CA GLY A 325 -13.24 -9.95 -37.90
C GLY A 325 -13.08 -8.60 -38.60
N GLN A 326 -14.07 -7.70 -38.50
CA GLN A 326 -14.04 -6.38 -39.14
C GLN A 326 -13.56 -5.31 -38.18
N ARG A 327 -12.61 -4.49 -38.62
CA ARG A 327 -12.10 -3.37 -37.82
C ARG A 327 -13.15 -2.24 -37.72
N LEU A 328 -13.52 -1.84 -36.50
CA LEU A 328 -14.60 -0.89 -36.18
C LEU A 328 -14.13 0.50 -35.71
N ASP A 329 -12.84 0.85 -35.84
CA ASP A 329 -12.28 2.16 -35.45
C ASP A 329 -12.75 2.65 -34.07
N ILE A 330 -12.66 1.76 -33.09
CA ILE A 330 -13.25 1.90 -31.75
C ILE A 330 -12.59 3.06 -30.98
N PRO A 331 -13.37 4.01 -30.42
CA PRO A 331 -12.82 5.14 -29.69
C PRO A 331 -12.20 4.72 -28.36
N VAL A 332 -11.19 5.48 -27.91
CA VAL A 332 -10.59 5.29 -26.58
C VAL A 332 -11.58 5.79 -25.51
N PRO A 333 -12.00 4.95 -24.55
CA PRO A 333 -12.95 5.36 -23.52
C PRO A 333 -12.33 6.34 -22.51
N PRO A 334 -13.15 7.16 -21.83
CA PRO A 334 -12.66 8.16 -20.88
C PRO A 334 -12.03 7.51 -19.64
N LYS A 335 -10.98 8.13 -19.11
CA LYS A 335 -10.33 7.72 -17.85
C LYS A 335 -11.17 8.15 -16.64
N TYR A 336 -11.21 7.30 -15.61
CA TYR A 336 -11.81 7.64 -14.33
C TYR A 336 -10.89 8.52 -13.47
N GLY A 337 -11.49 9.26 -12.54
CA GLY A 337 -10.81 9.95 -11.44
C GLY A 337 -11.50 9.70 -10.11
N SER A 338 -10.89 10.14 -9.00
CA SER A 338 -11.47 9.97 -7.66
C SER A 338 -12.88 10.56 -7.51
N GLY A 339 -13.18 11.63 -8.24
CA GLY A 339 -14.50 12.26 -8.27
C GLY A 339 -15.63 11.35 -8.76
N ASP A 340 -15.31 10.35 -9.59
CA ASP A 340 -16.28 9.42 -10.19
C ASP A 340 -16.74 8.31 -9.24
N PHE A 341 -15.97 8.05 -8.17
CA PHE A 341 -16.26 7.01 -7.19
C PHE A 341 -16.97 7.57 -5.97
N ARG A 342 -17.80 6.74 -5.32
CA ARG A 342 -18.50 7.11 -4.07
C ARG A 342 -17.56 7.19 -2.87
N LYS A 343 -16.51 6.37 -2.82
CA LYS A 343 -15.49 6.37 -1.76
C LYS A 343 -14.09 6.42 -2.36
N THR A 344 -13.17 7.09 -1.64
CA THR A 344 -11.74 7.11 -2.00
C THR A 344 -11.13 5.71 -2.01
N SER A 345 -11.55 4.82 -1.10
CA SER A 345 -11.09 3.43 -1.09
C SER A 345 -11.43 2.70 -2.39
N TYR A 346 -12.63 2.88 -2.93
CA TYR A 346 -13.02 2.27 -4.22
C TYR A 346 -12.15 2.78 -5.36
N TRP A 347 -11.86 4.08 -5.39
CA TRP A 347 -10.92 4.66 -6.35
C TRP A 347 -9.52 4.06 -6.20
N SER A 348 -9.00 3.95 -4.98
CA SER A 348 -7.67 3.37 -4.73
C SER A 348 -7.56 1.93 -5.23
N GLN A 349 -8.65 1.15 -5.14
CA GLN A 349 -8.70 -0.24 -5.60
C GLN A 349 -8.92 -0.40 -7.11
N ARG A 350 -9.36 0.65 -7.82
CA ARG A 350 -9.76 0.55 -9.24
C ARG A 350 -8.88 1.36 -10.19
N GLY A 351 -8.46 2.55 -9.76
CA GLY A 351 -7.62 3.46 -10.53
C GLY A 351 -8.25 3.96 -11.84
N LYS A 352 -7.42 4.57 -12.69
CA LYS A 352 -7.84 5.34 -13.88
C LYS A 352 -8.57 4.51 -14.95
N LEU A 353 -8.33 3.20 -14.97
CA LEU A 353 -8.89 2.25 -15.95
C LEU A 353 -9.92 1.31 -15.31
N ASP A 354 -10.26 1.53 -14.04
CA ASP A 354 -11.23 0.73 -13.31
C ASP A 354 -10.90 -0.78 -13.24
N VAL A 355 -9.60 -1.09 -13.18
CA VAL A 355 -9.09 -2.46 -13.10
C VAL A 355 -9.26 -2.97 -11.67
N PRO A 356 -9.92 -4.12 -11.44
CA PRO A 356 -10.04 -4.74 -10.12
C PRO A 356 -8.70 -4.97 -9.43
N LYS A 357 -8.59 -4.53 -8.17
CA LYS A 357 -7.45 -4.83 -7.26
C LYS A 357 -7.89 -5.09 -5.82
N GLU A 358 -9.18 -5.00 -5.55
CA GLU A 358 -9.76 -5.36 -4.28
C GLU A 358 -9.66 -6.88 -4.03
N ARG A 359 -9.67 -7.24 -2.74
CA ARG A 359 -9.55 -8.62 -2.27
C ARG A 359 -10.92 -9.25 -2.03
N PHE A 360 -11.90 -8.40 -1.75
CA PHE A 360 -13.28 -8.81 -1.49
C PHE A 360 -14.28 -8.04 -2.34
N ILE A 361 -15.38 -8.71 -2.67
CA ILE A 361 -16.58 -8.09 -3.23
C ILE A 361 -17.50 -7.80 -2.06
N SER A 362 -18.02 -6.59 -1.95
CA SER A 362 -19.03 -6.30 -0.92
C SER A 362 -20.44 -6.30 -1.50
N TYR A 363 -21.39 -6.76 -0.69
CA TYR A 363 -22.83 -6.69 -0.96
C TYR A 363 -23.50 -5.81 0.10
N PRO A 364 -23.35 -4.46 0.02
CA PRO A 364 -24.01 -3.54 0.95
C PRO A 364 -25.52 -3.78 1.00
N ASP A 365 -26.09 -3.67 2.19
CA ASP A 365 -27.52 -3.84 2.47
C ASP A 365 -28.09 -5.24 2.13
N ALA A 366 -27.22 -6.22 1.83
CA ALA A 366 -27.60 -7.61 1.56
C ALA A 366 -27.38 -8.56 2.76
N SER A 367 -26.92 -8.05 3.90
CA SER A 367 -26.72 -8.83 5.13
C SER A 367 -28.07 -9.30 5.71
N PRO A 368 -28.14 -10.48 6.37
CA PRO A 368 -29.35 -10.94 7.02
C PRO A 368 -29.71 -10.03 8.21
N ASP A 369 -30.99 -9.89 8.54
CA ASP A 369 -31.44 -8.98 9.62
C ASP A 369 -30.86 -9.38 11.00
N SER A 370 -30.50 -10.65 11.19
CA SER A 370 -29.86 -11.16 12.41
C SER A 370 -28.38 -10.79 12.56
N ASP A 371 -27.72 -10.37 11.47
CA ASP A 371 -26.30 -10.00 11.46
C ASP A 371 -26.07 -8.81 10.52
N PRO A 372 -26.01 -7.58 11.07
CA PRO A 372 -25.92 -6.37 10.27
C PRO A 372 -24.50 -6.10 9.73
N THR A 373 -23.51 -6.94 10.04
CA THR A 373 -22.15 -6.73 9.53
C THR A 373 -22.08 -6.97 8.03
N LEU A 374 -21.17 -6.26 7.35
CA LEU A 374 -21.10 -6.23 5.89
C LEU A 374 -21.01 -7.65 5.29
N LEU A 375 -21.89 -7.96 4.34
CA LEU A 375 -21.80 -9.18 3.55
C LEU A 375 -20.68 -9.05 2.51
N LEU A 376 -19.76 -10.00 2.53
CA LEU A 376 -18.59 -10.08 1.66
C LEU A 376 -18.66 -11.33 0.78
N GLY A 377 -18.06 -11.22 -0.39
CA GLY A 377 -17.64 -12.33 -1.24
C GLY A 377 -16.17 -12.19 -1.59
N TRP A 378 -15.62 -13.18 -2.28
CA TRP A 378 -14.21 -13.20 -2.64
C TRP A 378 -13.98 -12.66 -4.05
N ALA A 379 -12.97 -11.81 -4.22
CA ALA A 379 -12.63 -11.27 -5.53
C ALA A 379 -11.98 -12.30 -6.47
N GLY A 380 -11.52 -13.44 -5.93
CA GLY A 380 -10.95 -14.54 -6.73
C GLY A 380 -11.98 -15.44 -7.42
N TRP A 381 -13.29 -15.21 -7.21
CA TRP A 381 -14.35 -15.87 -7.95
C TRP A 381 -14.35 -15.47 -9.42
N ASP A 382 -14.58 -16.43 -10.32
CA ASP A 382 -14.90 -16.14 -11.71
C ASP A 382 -16.31 -15.55 -11.87
N HIS A 383 -16.73 -15.26 -13.10
CA HIS A 383 -18.02 -14.60 -13.33
C HIS A 383 -19.21 -15.54 -13.05
N LYS A 384 -19.08 -16.86 -13.27
CA LYS A 384 -20.14 -17.82 -12.91
C LYS A 384 -20.27 -17.95 -11.39
N ASP A 385 -19.15 -17.98 -10.67
CA ASP A 385 -19.16 -18.04 -9.21
C ASP A 385 -19.77 -16.77 -8.60
N GLN A 386 -19.45 -15.59 -9.13
CA GLN A 386 -20.08 -14.34 -8.68
C GLN A 386 -21.59 -14.33 -8.95
N ALA A 387 -22.04 -14.82 -10.10
CA ALA A 387 -23.45 -14.97 -10.41
C ALA A 387 -24.15 -15.94 -9.44
N GLN A 388 -23.55 -17.12 -9.21
CA GLN A 388 -24.07 -18.11 -8.26
C GLN A 388 -24.14 -17.55 -6.83
N ALA A 389 -23.15 -16.79 -6.40
CA ALA A 389 -23.15 -16.16 -5.07
C ALA A 389 -24.33 -15.19 -4.89
N ILE A 390 -24.67 -14.42 -5.94
CA ILE A 390 -25.86 -13.55 -5.93
C ILE A 390 -27.15 -14.39 -5.91
N VAL A 391 -27.26 -15.42 -6.74
CA VAL A 391 -28.42 -16.33 -6.78
C VAL A 391 -28.66 -16.97 -5.42
N ASN A 392 -27.60 -17.52 -4.81
CA ASN A 392 -27.63 -18.11 -3.47
C ASN A 392 -28.08 -17.07 -2.43
N THR A 393 -27.55 -15.85 -2.50
CA THR A 393 -27.95 -14.77 -1.60
C THR A 393 -29.43 -14.41 -1.77
N VAL A 394 -29.94 -14.28 -2.99
CA VAL A 394 -31.36 -13.98 -3.24
C VAL A 394 -32.25 -15.08 -2.68
N ASN A 395 -31.97 -16.35 -2.98
CA ASN A 395 -32.76 -17.49 -2.49
C ASN A 395 -32.78 -17.53 -0.96
N ASP A 396 -31.62 -17.41 -0.33
CA ASP A 396 -31.51 -17.43 1.14
C ASP A 396 -32.30 -16.27 1.77
N ARG A 397 -32.32 -15.07 1.17
CA ARG A 397 -33.07 -13.92 1.69
C ARG A 397 -34.58 -14.04 1.50
N VAL A 398 -35.02 -14.67 0.41
CA VAL A 398 -36.43 -14.99 0.20
C VAL A 398 -36.89 -16.03 1.22
N GLU A 399 -36.15 -17.13 1.35
CA GLU A 399 -36.52 -18.26 2.22
C GLU A 399 -36.43 -17.92 3.71
N GLN A 400 -35.36 -17.26 4.15
CA GLN A 400 -35.09 -17.06 5.58
C GLN A 400 -35.65 -15.74 6.13
N SER A 401 -35.82 -14.73 5.29
CA SER A 401 -36.17 -13.37 5.72
C SER A 401 -37.37 -12.77 5.00
N GLY A 402 -37.98 -13.48 4.05
CA GLY A 402 -39.17 -13.02 3.34
C GLY A 402 -38.96 -11.69 2.60
N TRP A 403 -37.76 -11.45 2.07
CA TRP A 403 -37.44 -10.18 1.43
C TRP A 403 -38.32 -9.92 0.21
N GLY A 404 -38.86 -8.70 0.13
CA GLY A 404 -39.65 -8.23 -1.00
C GLY A 404 -38.81 -7.59 -2.11
N ALA A 405 -39.48 -7.16 -3.18
CA ALA A 405 -38.87 -6.61 -4.39
C ALA A 405 -37.85 -5.48 -4.10
N ASP A 406 -38.15 -4.56 -3.20
CA ASP A 406 -37.28 -3.41 -2.89
C ASP A 406 -35.87 -3.82 -2.45
N LYS A 407 -35.76 -4.85 -1.59
CA LYS A 407 -34.48 -5.36 -1.09
C LYS A 407 -33.77 -6.27 -2.10
N LEU A 408 -34.52 -6.98 -2.95
CA LEU A 408 -33.98 -7.91 -3.94
C LEU A 408 -33.53 -7.22 -5.23
N THR A 409 -34.15 -6.09 -5.59
CA THR A 409 -33.83 -5.32 -6.80
C THR A 409 -32.34 -5.04 -6.99
N PRO A 410 -31.57 -4.55 -5.99
CA PRO A 410 -30.13 -4.34 -6.19
C PRO A 410 -29.35 -5.62 -6.48
N LEU A 411 -29.71 -6.76 -5.85
CA LEU A 411 -29.06 -8.04 -6.09
C LEU A 411 -29.31 -8.51 -7.53
N LEU A 412 -30.56 -8.42 -7.99
CA LEU A 412 -30.94 -8.75 -9.38
C LEU A 412 -30.29 -7.80 -10.39
N ALA A 413 -30.13 -6.52 -10.06
CA ALA A 413 -29.40 -5.57 -10.89
C ALA A 413 -27.91 -5.94 -11.01
N GLY A 414 -27.29 -6.43 -9.93
CA GLY A 414 -25.91 -6.91 -9.98
C GLY A 414 -25.76 -8.18 -10.81
N LEU A 415 -26.72 -9.12 -10.70
CA LEU A 415 -26.76 -10.30 -11.58
C LEU A 415 -26.87 -9.87 -13.06
N GLN A 416 -27.75 -8.91 -13.38
CA GLN A 416 -27.88 -8.35 -14.72
C GLN A 416 -26.56 -7.72 -15.23
N GLU A 417 -25.82 -7.01 -14.38
CA GLU A 417 -24.50 -6.43 -14.75
C GLU A 417 -23.42 -7.50 -14.99
N LEU A 418 -23.54 -8.69 -14.40
CA LEU A 418 -22.61 -9.80 -14.62
C LEU A 418 -22.93 -10.61 -15.88
N MET A 419 -24.20 -10.67 -16.30
CA MET A 419 -24.64 -11.52 -17.41
C MET A 419 -23.83 -11.37 -18.71
N PRO A 420 -23.39 -10.18 -19.16
CA PRO A 420 -22.56 -10.07 -20.37
C PRO A 420 -21.26 -10.88 -20.27
N TRP A 421 -20.63 -10.90 -19.10
CA TRP A 421 -19.39 -11.65 -18.87
C TRP A 421 -19.66 -13.15 -18.73
N VAL A 422 -20.74 -13.52 -18.05
CA VAL A 422 -21.17 -14.92 -17.96
C VAL A 422 -21.46 -15.48 -19.36
N LYS A 423 -22.20 -14.74 -20.20
CA LYS A 423 -22.48 -15.15 -21.59
C LYS A 423 -21.21 -15.21 -22.45
N GLN A 424 -20.23 -14.35 -22.18
CA GLN A 424 -18.98 -14.34 -22.94
C GLN A 424 -18.08 -15.53 -22.61
N TRP A 425 -18.02 -15.94 -21.34
CA TRP A 425 -17.02 -16.91 -20.88
C TRP A 425 -17.59 -18.26 -20.42
N HIS A 426 -18.90 -18.34 -20.17
CA HIS A 426 -19.57 -19.51 -19.57
C HIS A 426 -20.90 -19.83 -20.30
N SER A 427 -20.93 -19.67 -21.62
CA SER A 427 -22.08 -20.03 -22.46
C SER A 427 -22.11 -21.49 -22.90
N GLU A 428 -20.96 -22.15 -22.93
CA GLU A 428 -20.86 -23.55 -23.34
C GLU A 428 -21.39 -24.49 -22.24
N TYR A 429 -21.70 -25.73 -22.64
CA TYR A 429 -22.08 -26.77 -21.70
C TYR A 429 -20.91 -27.10 -20.77
N ASP A 430 -21.15 -27.03 -19.47
CA ASP A 430 -20.20 -27.35 -18.42
C ASP A 430 -20.60 -28.71 -17.80
N ASP A 431 -19.75 -29.73 -17.95
CA ASP A 431 -20.01 -31.09 -17.46
C ASP A 431 -20.13 -31.16 -15.93
N GLU A 432 -19.41 -30.30 -15.20
CA GLU A 432 -19.50 -30.22 -13.74
C GLU A 432 -20.81 -29.53 -13.31
N TRP A 433 -21.31 -28.62 -14.13
CA TRP A 433 -22.58 -27.92 -13.94
C TRP A 433 -23.80 -28.74 -14.38
N GLY A 434 -23.65 -29.59 -15.40
CA GLY A 434 -24.73 -30.34 -16.04
C GLY A 434 -25.59 -29.53 -17.01
N GLY A 435 -25.08 -28.38 -17.49
CA GLY A 435 -25.83 -27.42 -18.30
C GLY A 435 -24.98 -26.22 -18.75
N SER A 436 -25.62 -25.22 -19.35
CA SER A 436 -24.98 -23.93 -19.66
C SER A 436 -25.26 -22.94 -18.52
N PRO A 437 -24.23 -22.50 -17.76
CA PRO A 437 -24.41 -21.53 -16.69
C PRO A 437 -25.08 -20.23 -17.18
N ALA A 438 -24.71 -19.75 -18.37
CA ALA A 438 -25.31 -18.54 -18.94
C ALA A 438 -26.82 -18.66 -19.19
N GLU A 439 -27.28 -19.78 -19.74
CA GLU A 439 -28.70 -20.02 -20.00
C GLU A 439 -29.50 -20.16 -18.70
N GLU A 440 -28.94 -20.86 -17.71
CA GLU A 440 -29.58 -21.07 -16.41
C GLU A 440 -29.71 -19.76 -15.61
N TYR A 441 -28.65 -18.94 -15.55
CA TYR A 441 -28.71 -17.65 -14.87
C TYR A 441 -29.63 -16.65 -15.57
N GLU A 442 -29.70 -16.68 -16.90
CA GLU A 442 -30.66 -15.88 -17.66
C GLU A 442 -32.10 -16.30 -17.36
N ALA A 443 -32.38 -17.60 -17.35
CA ALA A 443 -33.69 -18.13 -16.98
C ALA A 443 -34.08 -17.74 -15.55
N TYR A 444 -33.15 -17.87 -14.59
CA TYR A 444 -33.36 -17.47 -13.20
C TYR A 444 -33.65 -15.96 -13.08
N LEU A 445 -32.83 -15.10 -13.71
CA LEU A 445 -33.02 -13.65 -13.67
C LEU A 445 -34.39 -13.24 -14.24
N ASN A 446 -34.80 -13.86 -15.35
CA ASN A 446 -36.10 -13.59 -15.97
C ASN A 446 -37.28 -14.04 -15.07
N ALA A 447 -37.16 -15.19 -14.41
CA ALA A 447 -38.16 -15.68 -13.47
C ALA A 447 -38.31 -14.76 -12.24
N GLN A 448 -37.19 -14.31 -11.66
CA GLN A 448 -37.19 -13.37 -10.53
C GLN A 448 -37.79 -12.02 -10.93
N ARG A 449 -37.43 -11.49 -12.11
CA ARG A 449 -37.99 -10.26 -12.66
C ARG A 449 -39.51 -10.36 -12.86
N ALA A 450 -40.00 -11.46 -13.42
CA ALA A 450 -41.44 -11.69 -13.60
C ALA A 450 -42.17 -11.78 -12.25
N THR A 451 -41.60 -12.49 -11.28
CA THR A 451 -42.16 -12.65 -9.93
C THR A 451 -42.28 -11.31 -9.19
N HIS A 452 -41.27 -10.45 -9.32
CA HIS A 452 -41.21 -9.14 -8.66
C HIS A 452 -41.71 -7.98 -9.51
N GLN A 453 -42.20 -8.23 -10.72
CA GLN A 453 -42.72 -7.23 -11.67
C GLN A 453 -41.68 -6.16 -12.03
N LEU A 454 -40.43 -6.57 -12.27
CA LEU A 454 -39.30 -5.70 -12.59
C LEU A 454 -38.90 -5.78 -14.07
N SER A 455 -38.76 -4.64 -14.72
CA SER A 455 -38.17 -4.54 -16.07
C SER A 455 -36.63 -4.50 -16.02
N GLU A 456 -35.96 -4.75 -17.14
CA GLU A 456 -34.49 -4.56 -17.26
C GLU A 456 -34.09 -3.12 -16.98
N ASP A 457 -34.97 -2.20 -17.40
CA ASP A 457 -34.79 -0.76 -17.21
C ASP A 457 -34.88 -0.37 -15.74
N ASP A 458 -35.73 -1.03 -14.95
CA ASP A 458 -35.81 -0.83 -13.49
C ASP A 458 -34.49 -1.25 -12.82
N LEU A 459 -33.95 -2.41 -13.21
CA LEU A 459 -32.66 -2.90 -12.71
C LEU A 459 -31.52 -1.96 -13.10
N ARG A 460 -31.48 -1.50 -14.36
CA ARG A 460 -30.43 -0.59 -14.88
C ARG A 460 -30.48 0.81 -14.26
N LYS A 461 -31.68 1.32 -14.00
CA LYS A 461 -31.90 2.65 -13.42
C LYS A 461 -31.87 2.65 -11.90
N TRP A 462 -31.81 1.48 -11.24
CA TRP A 462 -31.74 1.40 -9.79
C TRP A 462 -30.58 2.23 -9.23
N ARG A 463 -30.86 2.99 -8.18
CA ARG A 463 -29.86 3.77 -7.44
C ARG A 463 -30.08 3.58 -5.94
N PRO A 464 -29.01 3.57 -5.13
CA PRO A 464 -29.17 3.55 -3.68
C PRO A 464 -29.92 4.81 -3.24
N ALA A 465 -30.74 4.67 -2.20
CA ALA A 465 -31.42 5.80 -1.59
C ALA A 465 -30.41 6.91 -1.24
N ALA A 466 -30.79 8.17 -1.46
CA ALA A 466 -29.96 9.29 -1.08
C ALA A 466 -29.67 9.21 0.42
N SER A 467 -28.40 9.37 0.82
CA SER A 467 -28.05 9.35 2.23
C SER A 467 -28.73 10.51 2.94
N THR A 468 -29.77 10.21 3.73
CA THR A 468 -30.36 11.19 4.63
C THR A 468 -29.30 11.58 5.65
N ARG A 469 -28.81 12.81 5.56
CA ARG A 469 -27.82 13.42 6.46
C ARG A 469 -28.32 13.22 7.90
N GLY A 470 -27.64 12.35 8.66
CA GLY A 470 -28.09 11.87 9.96
C GLY A 470 -28.41 12.97 10.96
N ARG A 471 -29.56 12.81 11.62
CA ARG A 471 -30.01 13.54 12.81
C ARG A 471 -28.92 13.40 13.90
N ARG A 472 -28.25 14.50 14.26
CA ARG A 472 -27.41 14.56 15.47
C ARG A 472 -28.28 14.19 16.66
N ALA A 473 -28.02 13.05 17.30
CA ALA A 473 -28.60 12.76 18.60
C ALA A 473 -28.20 13.89 19.56
N ALA A 474 -29.19 14.60 20.08
CA ALA A 474 -28.98 15.62 21.09
C ALA A 474 -28.32 14.97 22.31
N LYS A 475 -27.20 15.56 22.76
CA LYS A 475 -26.64 15.28 24.09
C LYS A 475 -27.76 15.46 25.10
N LYS A 476 -28.17 14.38 25.78
CA LYS A 476 -28.82 14.52 27.07
C LYS A 476 -27.74 14.95 28.06
N GLY A 477 -27.99 16.09 28.71
CA GLY A 477 -27.13 16.69 29.71
C GLY A 477 -27.19 15.99 31.06
#